data_AF-A0A377CY34-F1
#
_entry.id   AF-A0A377CY34-F1
#
_cell.length_a   1.000
_cell.length_b   1.000
_cell.length_c   1.000
_cell.angle_alpha   90.00
_cell.angle_beta   90.00
_cell.angle_gamma   90.00
#
_symmetry.space_group_name_H-M   'P 1'
#
loop_
_entity.id
_entity.type
_entity.pdbx_description
1 polymer ?
#
loop_
_entity_poly.entity_id
_entity_poly.type
_entity_poly.pdbx_seq_one_letter_code
_entity_poly.pdbx_strand_id
1 'polypeptide(L)'
;MNEFSILCRVLGSLYYRQPQDPLLVPLFTLIREGKLAANWPLEQDELLTRLQKSCDMTQVSADYNALFIGDECAVPPYRSAWVEGATEAEVRAFLSERGCH
;
A
#
# COMPACT_ATOMS: atom_id res chain seq x y z
N MET A 1 2.36 -17.91 8.77
CA MET A 1 2.06 -16.48 8.66
C MET A 1 0.57 -16.37 8.36
N ASN A 2 -0.21 -15.55 9.08
CA ASN A 2 -1.66 -15.46 8.88
C ASN A 2 -1.97 -14.77 7.55
N GLU A 3 -2.92 -15.28 6.76
CA GLU A 3 -3.38 -14.72 5.48
C GLU A 3 -3.71 -13.22 5.58
N PHE A 4 -4.38 -12.83 6.66
CA PHE A 4 -4.67 -11.42 6.95
C PHE A 4 -3.40 -10.57 7.06
N SER A 5 -2.36 -11.09 7.74
CA SER A 5 -1.10 -10.38 7.90
C SER A 5 -0.32 -10.20 6.59
N ILE A 6 -0.50 -11.11 5.61
CA ILE A 6 0.11 -10.99 4.28
C ILE A 6 -0.57 -9.85 3.53
N LEU A 7 -1.91 -9.81 3.50
CA LEU A 7 -2.67 -8.72 2.88
C LEU A 7 -2.26 -7.36 3.45
N CYS A 8 -2.27 -7.22 4.78
CA CYS A 8 -1.89 -5.96 5.43
C CYS A 8 -0.46 -5.54 5.11
N ARG A 9 0.50 -6.47 5.04
CA ARG A 9 1.89 -6.15 4.73
C ARG A 9 2.07 -5.75 3.27
N VAL A 10 1.46 -6.47 2.34
CA VAL A 10 1.57 -6.15 0.91
C VAL A 10 0.94 -4.80 0.62
N LEU A 11 -0.33 -4.62 1.00
CA LEU A 11 -1.04 -3.35 0.79
C LEU A 11 -0.38 -2.21 1.55
N GLY A 12 -0.04 -2.41 2.82
CA GLY A 12 0.65 -1.40 3.63
C GLY A 12 1.97 -0.96 2.98
N SER A 13 2.76 -1.89 2.45
CA SER A 13 4.03 -1.55 1.79
C SER A 13 3.82 -0.78 0.49
N LEU A 14 2.82 -1.17 -0.32
CA LEU A 14 2.52 -0.49 -1.60
C LEU A 14 2.03 0.95 -1.43
N TYR A 15 1.30 1.25 -0.35
CA TYR A 15 0.82 2.61 -0.07
C TYR A 15 1.82 3.44 0.74
N TYR A 16 2.65 2.81 1.58
CA TYR A 16 3.57 3.53 2.47
C TYR A 16 4.94 3.84 1.85
N ARG A 17 5.42 3.02 0.91
CA ARG A 17 6.78 3.15 0.35
C ARG A 17 6.74 3.67 -1.08
N GLN A 18 7.77 4.43 -1.43
CA GLN A 18 8.06 4.80 -2.82
C GLN A 18 8.21 3.55 -3.69
N PRO A 19 7.67 3.51 -4.92
CA PRO A 19 7.74 2.31 -5.77
C PRO A 19 9.16 1.83 -6.11
N GLN A 20 10.18 2.70 -6.00
CA GLN A 20 11.59 2.36 -6.21
C GLN A 20 12.31 1.91 -4.93
N ASP A 21 11.62 1.86 -3.79
CA ASP A 21 12.20 1.37 -2.52
C ASP A 21 12.71 -0.08 -2.73
N PRO A 22 13.98 -0.38 -2.42
CA PRO A 22 14.56 -1.72 -2.57
C PRO A 22 13.75 -2.83 -1.90
N LEU A 23 13.02 -2.52 -0.83
CA LEU A 23 12.17 -3.48 -0.12
C LEU A 23 10.93 -3.90 -0.92
N LEU A 24 10.50 -3.09 -1.91
CA LEU A 24 9.40 -3.44 -2.80
C LEU A 24 9.83 -4.23 -4.03
N VAL A 25 11.12 -4.27 -4.36
CA VAL A 25 11.63 -4.98 -5.55
C VAL A 25 11.16 -6.44 -5.61
N PRO A 26 11.24 -7.25 -4.53
CA PRO A 26 10.74 -8.62 -4.56
C PRO A 26 9.23 -8.72 -4.84
N LEU A 27 8.45 -7.76 -4.32
CA LEU A 27 7.00 -7.74 -4.52
C LEU A 27 6.64 -7.42 -5.98
N PHE A 28 7.28 -6.42 -6.59
CA PHE A 28 7.05 -6.10 -7.99
C PHE A 28 7.52 -7.22 -8.92
N THR A 29 8.59 -7.94 -8.58
CA THR A 29 9.00 -9.15 -9.29
C THR A 29 7.90 -10.22 -9.21
N LEU A 30 7.34 -10.50 -8.03
CA LEU A 30 6.23 -11.46 -7.87
C LEU A 30 5.00 -11.08 -8.69
N ILE A 31 4.66 -9.78 -8.74
CA ILE A 31 3.55 -9.27 -9.55
C ILE A 31 3.80 -9.53 -11.04
N ARG A 32 4.98 -9.17 -11.56
CA ARG A 32 5.35 -9.36 -12.97
C ARG A 32 5.37 -10.83 -13.39
N GLU A 33 5.87 -11.69 -12.51
CA GLU A 33 5.91 -13.13 -12.75
C GLU A 33 4.55 -13.82 -12.55
N GLY A 34 3.50 -13.09 -12.12
CA GLY A 34 2.18 -13.66 -11.84
C GLY A 34 2.15 -14.58 -10.61
N LYS A 35 3.21 -14.58 -9.81
CA LYS A 35 3.38 -15.46 -8.63
C LYS A 35 2.68 -14.94 -7.38
N LEU A 36 2.16 -13.70 -7.41
CA LEU A 36 1.38 -13.13 -6.31
C LEU A 36 0.11 -13.95 -6.03
N ALA A 37 -0.58 -14.42 -7.08
CA ALA A 37 -1.86 -15.14 -6.95
C ALA A 37 -1.77 -16.39 -6.07
N ALA A 38 -0.66 -17.13 -6.13
CA ALA A 38 -0.45 -18.33 -5.33
C ALA A 38 -0.42 -18.07 -3.81
N ASN A 39 -0.18 -16.82 -3.40
CA ASN A 39 -0.09 -16.41 -2.00
C ASN A 39 -1.16 -15.38 -1.62
N TRP A 40 -2.09 -15.09 -2.54
CA TRP A 40 -3.15 -14.12 -2.34
C TRP A 40 -4.40 -14.84 -1.80
N PRO A 41 -4.89 -14.48 -0.59
CA PRO A 41 -5.96 -15.22 0.07
C PRO A 41 -7.38 -14.87 -0.43
N LEU A 42 -7.51 -13.99 -1.44
CA LEU A 42 -8.80 -13.55 -1.97
C LEU A 42 -8.98 -14.05 -3.42
N GLU A 43 -10.20 -14.44 -3.79
CA GLU A 43 -10.57 -14.78 -5.17
C GLU A 43 -10.65 -13.51 -6.03
N GLN A 44 -9.52 -13.15 -6.65
CA GLN A 44 -9.35 -11.90 -7.41
C GLN A 44 -8.50 -12.10 -8.68
N ASP A 45 -8.55 -13.28 -9.28
CA ASP A 45 -7.68 -13.70 -10.39
C ASP A 45 -7.67 -12.73 -11.57
N GLU A 46 -8.83 -12.18 -11.94
CA GLU A 46 -8.93 -11.20 -13.03
C GLU A 46 -8.17 -9.90 -12.70
N LEU A 47 -8.31 -9.40 -11.47
CA LEU A 47 -7.62 -8.19 -11.00
C LEU A 47 -6.11 -8.42 -10.91
N LEU A 48 -5.69 -9.58 -10.39
CA LEU A 48 -4.28 -9.94 -10.30
C LEU A 48 -3.65 -10.13 -11.68
N THR A 49 -4.38 -10.72 -12.63
CA THR A 49 -3.95 -10.86 -14.03
C THR A 49 -3.80 -9.48 -14.70
N ARG A 50 -4.74 -8.57 -14.45
CA ARG A 50 -4.64 -7.19 -14.94
C ARG A 50 -3.44 -6.47 -14.33
N LEU A 51 -3.23 -6.59 -13.02
CA LEU A 51 -2.11 -5.99 -12.31
C LEU A 51 -0.77 -6.50 -12.86
N GLN A 52 -0.64 -7.81 -13.08
CA GLN A 52 0.54 -8.41 -13.72
C GLN A 52 0.85 -7.76 -15.08
N LYS A 53 -0.17 -7.63 -15.93
CA LYS A 53 -0.03 -7.11 -17.31
C LYS A 53 0.24 -5.60 -17.38
N SER A 54 -0.10 -4.86 -16.33
CA SER A 54 0.02 -3.39 -16.28
C SER A 54 1.17 -2.89 -15.40
N CYS A 55 2.12 -3.75 -15.02
CA CYS A 55 3.22 -3.40 -14.14
C CYS A 55 4.37 -2.65 -14.86
N ASP A 56 4.09 -1.40 -15.26
CA ASP A 56 5.10 -0.43 -15.71
C ASP A 56 5.61 0.41 -14.53
N MET A 57 6.84 0.15 -14.11
CA MET A 57 7.43 0.84 -12.96
C MET A 57 7.59 2.34 -13.18
N THR A 58 7.80 2.80 -14.42
CA THR A 58 7.97 4.23 -14.69
C THR A 58 6.64 4.96 -14.47
N GLN A 59 5.56 4.42 -15.03
CA GLN A 59 4.23 4.98 -14.85
C GLN A 59 3.77 4.89 -13.40
N VAL A 60 3.97 3.74 -12.74
CA VAL A 60 3.63 3.56 -11.31
C VAL A 60 4.35 4.59 -10.44
N SER A 61 5.60 4.91 -10.74
CA SER A 61 6.37 5.92 -10.01
C SER A 61 5.81 7.33 -10.21
N ALA A 62 5.43 7.67 -11.44
CA ALA A 62 4.83 8.97 -11.76
C ALA A 62 3.46 9.12 -11.06
N ASP A 63 2.61 8.10 -11.17
CA ASP A 63 1.28 8.09 -10.56
C ASP A 63 1.37 8.16 -9.03
N TYR A 64 2.29 7.40 -8.40
CA TYR A 64 2.47 7.44 -6.95
C TYR A 64 2.84 8.85 -6.45
N ASN A 65 3.75 9.53 -7.14
CA ASN A 65 4.14 10.89 -6.77
C ASN A 65 2.97 11.87 -6.92
N ALA A 66 2.23 11.81 -8.03
CA ALA A 66 1.07 12.68 -8.24
C ALA A 66 -0.06 12.44 -7.23
N LEU A 67 -0.27 11.18 -6.85
CA LEU A 67 -1.36 10.80 -5.95
C LEU A 67 -1.05 11.09 -4.48
N PHE A 68 0.18 10.84 -4.02
CA PHE A 68 0.44 10.74 -2.57
C PHE A 68 1.57 11.64 -2.05
N ILE A 69 2.34 12.31 -2.92
CA ILE A 69 3.54 13.04 -2.51
C ILE A 69 3.36 14.54 -2.66
N GLY A 70 3.75 15.27 -1.62
CA GLY A 70 3.69 16.73 -1.56
C GLY A 70 2.35 17.27 -1.04
N ASP A 71 2.33 18.57 -0.76
CA ASP A 71 1.17 19.24 -0.17
C ASP A 71 -0.04 19.31 -1.11
N GLU A 72 0.21 19.23 -2.43
CA GLU A 72 -0.81 19.22 -3.49
C GLU A 72 -1.14 17.80 -3.98
N CYS A 73 -0.80 16.76 -3.22
CA CYS A 73 -1.12 15.40 -3.59
C CYS A 73 -2.64 15.21 -3.82
N ALA A 74 -3.00 14.50 -4.90
CA ALA A 74 -4.40 14.36 -5.28
C ALA A 74 -5.22 13.52 -4.26
N VAL A 75 -4.54 12.66 -3.51
CA VAL A 75 -5.15 11.75 -2.52
C VAL A 75 -4.34 11.81 -1.23
N PRO A 76 -4.73 12.69 -0.28
CA PRO A 76 -4.07 12.78 1.01
C PRO A 76 -4.04 11.40 1.73
N PRO A 77 -2.86 10.88 2.11
CA PRO A 77 -2.72 9.54 2.65
C PRO A 77 -3.11 9.44 4.14
N TYR A 78 -3.50 10.55 4.77
CA TYR A 78 -3.80 10.63 6.19
C TYR A 78 -5.30 10.67 6.45
N ARG A 79 -5.77 9.88 7.43
CA ARG A 79 -7.19 9.83 7.84
C ARG A 79 -7.76 11.21 8.19
N SER A 80 -6.96 12.07 8.82
CA SER A 80 -7.36 13.42 9.25
C SER A 80 -7.80 14.32 8.09
N ALA A 81 -7.37 14.03 6.86
CA ALA A 81 -7.84 14.75 5.67
C ALA A 81 -9.27 14.38 5.26
N TRP A 82 -9.80 13.24 5.73
CA TRP A 82 -11.07 12.68 5.29
C TRP A 82 -12.15 12.66 6.38
N VAL A 83 -11.74 12.68 7.65
CA VAL A 83 -12.66 12.62 8.79
C VAL A 83 -12.61 13.94 9.54
N GLU A 84 -13.71 14.68 9.49
CA GLU A 84 -13.83 15.95 10.19
C GLU A 84 -13.57 15.79 11.70
N GLY A 85 -12.74 16.67 12.25
CA GLY A 85 -12.35 16.65 13.66
C GLY A 85 -11.34 15.56 14.04
N ALA A 86 -10.95 14.65 13.13
CA ALA A 86 -9.97 13.62 13.44
C ALA A 86 -8.56 14.21 13.60
N THR A 87 -7.88 13.84 14.68
CA THR A 87 -6.49 14.27 14.91
C THR A 87 -5.52 13.08 15.01
N GLU A 88 -4.26 13.32 14.68
CA GLU A 88 -3.21 12.31 14.91
C GLU A 88 -2.97 12.05 16.41
N ALA A 89 -3.28 13.04 17.26
CA ALA A 89 -3.14 12.91 18.71
C ALA A 89 -4.06 11.83 19.28
N GLU A 90 -5.30 11.75 18.80
CA GLU A 90 -6.26 10.70 19.20
C GLU A 90 -5.74 9.30 18.87
N VAL A 91 -5.20 9.13 17.65
CA VAL A 91 -4.63 7.85 17.21
C VAL A 91 -3.40 7.49 18.05
N ARG A 92 -2.52 8.45 18.32
CA ARG A 92 -1.32 8.25 19.14
C ARG A 92 -1.67 7.89 20.59
N ALA A 93 -2.68 8.54 21.17
CA ALA A 93 -3.16 8.23 22.51
C ALA A 93 -3.69 6.79 22.58
N PHE A 94 -4.56 6.42 21.64
CA PHE A 94 -5.09 5.06 21.55
C PHE A 94 -3.99 3.99 21.41
N LEU A 95 -2.99 4.21 20.55
CA LEU A 95 -1.87 3.27 20.37
C LEU A 95 -1.05 3.13 21.66
N SER A 96 -0.77 4.25 22.33
CA SER A 96 -0.03 4.26 23.60
C SER A 96 -0.76 3.48 24.70
N GLU A 97 -2.08 3.64 24.83
CA GLU A 97 -2.91 2.88 25.78
C GLU A 97 -2.89 1.37 25.52
N ARG A 98 -2.68 0.96 24.26
CA ARG A 98 -2.57 -0.44 23.85
C ARG A 98 -1.14 -1.00 23.93
N GLY A 99 -0.17 -0.19 24.35
CA GLY A 99 1.25 -0.57 24.42
C GLY A 99 1.92 -0.67 23.04
N CYS A 100 1.35 -0.04 22.01
CA CYS A 100 1.96 0.11 20.69
C CYS A 100 2.64 1.47 20.61
N HIS A 101 3.96 1.47 20.48
CA HIS A 101 4.79 2.69 20.39
C HIS A 101 5.29 2.93 18.96
#